data_AF-A0A482W7X2-F1
#
_entry.id   AF-A0A482W7X2-F1
#
_cell.length_a   1.000
_cell.length_b   1.000
_cell.length_c   1.000
_cell.angle_alpha   90.00
_cell.angle_beta   90.00
_cell.angle_gamma   90.00
#
_symmetry.space_group_name_H-M   'P 1'
#
loop_
_entity.id
_entity.type
_entity.pdbx_description
1 polymer ?
#
loop_
_entity_poly.entity_id
_entity_poly.type
_entity_poly.pdbx_seq_one_letter_code
_entity_poly.pdbx_strand_id
1 'polypeptide(L)'
;MNLNWFAHIIVHHPFIIISAVAVFSGTCILIPFTLKTRPFRDFSDPKMGFSTRGTTISNRLTAWKNLDESTKPSGQFAINPKDILIKRNVFINEESNNRSDNSYENNNWRALQNMLHPKTAENINIKPVETDGFLCGYPDSSEFQLFDSSHPFEQYDFKYKNHFWFRREERMNLEVGVNFKLPLRFVWGILPTDNGDHLNPESLGKLELDPEFDISQPESQSFVNIFIVNHFFNQLSGLFSQIVL
;
A
#
# COMPACT_ATOMS: atom_id res chain seq x y z
N MET A 1 -12.15 -32.99 43.00
CA MET A 1 -12.17 -31.56 43.38
C MET A 1 -13.37 -31.34 44.29
N ASN A 2 -13.18 -30.90 45.53
CA ASN A 2 -14.25 -30.86 46.53
C ASN A 2 -15.17 -29.64 46.32
N LEU A 3 -16.24 -29.81 45.53
CA LEU A 3 -17.26 -28.76 45.33
C LEU A 3 -17.90 -28.30 46.66
N ASN A 4 -17.98 -29.16 47.67
CA ASN A 4 -18.54 -28.81 48.99
C ASN A 4 -17.75 -27.71 49.70
N TRP A 5 -16.43 -27.68 49.54
CA TRP A 5 -15.59 -26.64 50.15
C TRP A 5 -15.79 -25.29 49.48
N PHE A 6 -15.92 -25.28 48.14
CA PHE A 6 -16.24 -24.08 47.37
C PHE A 6 -17.63 -23.53 47.72
N ALA A 7 -18.63 -24.39 47.85
CA ALA A 7 -19.98 -23.99 48.27
C ALA A 7 -20.00 -23.35 49.67
N HIS A 8 -19.23 -23.90 50.61
CA HIS A 8 -19.11 -23.35 51.96
C HIS A 8 -18.50 -21.94 51.96
N ILE A 9 -17.49 -21.69 51.14
CA ILE A 9 -16.84 -20.38 51.01
C ILE A 9 -17.78 -19.32 50.40
N ILE A 10 -18.58 -19.69 49.39
CA ILE A 10 -19.54 -18.77 48.77
C ILE A 10 -20.61 -18.32 49.78
N VAL A 11 -21.12 -19.26 50.60
CA VAL A 11 -22.21 -18.98 51.54
C VAL A 11 -21.73 -18.18 52.74
N HIS A 12 -20.57 -18.51 53.30
CA HIS A 12 -20.09 -17.87 54.54
C HIS A 12 -19.36 -16.54 54.30
N HIS A 13 -18.75 -16.34 53.11
CA HIS A 13 -17.91 -15.17 52.84
C HIS A 13 -18.18 -14.48 51.48
N PRO A 14 -19.43 -14.14 51.14
CA PRO A 14 -19.77 -13.54 49.84
C PRO A 14 -19.09 -12.17 49.62
N PHE A 15 -18.96 -11.34 50.66
CA PHE A 15 -18.35 -10.01 50.53
C PHE A 15 -16.85 -10.03 50.24
N ILE A 16 -16.12 -11.04 50.74
CA ILE A 16 -14.68 -11.21 50.47
C ILE A 16 -14.47 -11.51 48.99
N ILE A 17 -15.31 -12.38 48.42
CA ILE A 17 -15.27 -12.73 47.00
C ILE A 17 -15.60 -11.51 46.14
N ILE A 18 -16.67 -10.77 46.48
CA ILE A 18 -17.06 -9.55 45.75
C ILE A 18 -15.93 -8.52 45.78
N SER A 19 -15.31 -8.30 46.95
CA SER A 19 -14.18 -7.37 47.08
C SER A 19 -12.97 -7.82 46.26
N ALA A 20 -12.63 -9.11 46.28
CA ALA A 20 -11.52 -9.63 45.50
C ALA A 20 -11.76 -9.47 43.99
N VAL A 21 -12.97 -9.76 43.52
CA VAL A 21 -13.37 -9.58 42.12
C VAL A 21 -13.37 -8.10 41.73
N ALA A 22 -13.87 -7.21 42.60
CA ALA A 22 -13.90 -5.77 42.35
C ALA A 22 -12.48 -5.18 42.26
N VAL A 23 -11.57 -5.60 43.15
CA VAL A 23 -10.15 -5.18 43.09
C VAL A 23 -9.50 -5.72 41.83
N PHE A 24 -9.69 -7.01 41.51
CA PHE A 24 -9.12 -7.61 40.30
C PHE A 24 -9.63 -6.91 39.03
N SER A 25 -10.94 -6.73 38.90
CA SER A 25 -11.57 -6.02 37.79
C SER A 25 -11.07 -4.56 37.70
N GLY A 26 -10.98 -3.86 38.83
CA GLY A 26 -10.45 -2.51 38.90
C GLY A 26 -9.01 -2.43 38.42
N THR A 27 -8.14 -3.35 38.85
CA THR A 27 -6.74 -3.40 38.38
C THR A 27 -6.65 -3.69 36.88
N CYS A 28 -7.48 -4.60 36.35
CA CYS A 28 -7.51 -4.91 34.91
C CYS A 28 -7.97 -3.72 34.05
N ILE A 29 -8.76 -2.79 34.59
CA ILE A 29 -9.19 -1.57 33.87
C ILE A 29 -8.16 -0.45 34.06
N LEU A 30 -7.60 -0.30 35.26
CA LEU A 30 -6.60 0.72 35.57
C LEU A 30 -5.29 0.50 34.83
N ILE A 31 -4.86 -0.74 34.63
CA ILE A 31 -3.60 -1.05 33.92
C ILE A 31 -3.60 -0.48 32.48
N PRO A 32 -4.57 -0.80 31.60
CA PRO A 32 -4.65 -0.20 30.26
C PRO A 32 -4.80 1.33 30.27
N PHE A 33 -5.55 1.88 31.24
CA PHE A 33 -5.80 3.32 31.32
C PHE A 33 -4.56 4.12 31.78
N THR A 34 -3.78 3.56 32.71
CA THR A 34 -2.54 4.17 33.23
C THR A 34 -1.37 3.98 32.27
N LEU A 35 -1.33 2.87 31.53
CA LEU A 35 -0.40 2.65 30.41
C LEU A 35 -0.86 3.40 29.15
N LYS A 36 -1.11 4.71 29.29
CA LYS A 36 -1.46 5.69 28.24
C LYS A 36 -0.37 5.85 27.15
N THR A 37 0.51 4.87 27.01
CA THR A 37 1.54 4.77 25.98
C THR A 37 0.99 4.34 24.62
N ARG A 38 -0.30 3.98 24.52
CA ARG A 38 -0.96 3.79 23.23
C ARG A 38 -2.12 4.79 23.08
N PRO A 39 -2.15 5.57 21.99
CA PRO A 39 -3.35 6.35 21.66
C PRO A 39 -4.55 5.39 21.59
N PHE A 40 -5.76 5.91 21.84
CA PHE A 40 -6.98 5.14 21.65
C PHE A 40 -6.94 4.47 20.26
N ARG A 41 -7.33 3.19 20.20
CA ARG A 41 -7.29 2.42 18.96
C ARG A 41 -8.16 3.11 17.92
N ASP A 42 -7.53 3.65 16.90
CA ASP A 42 -8.22 4.27 15.78
C ASP A 42 -8.74 3.17 14.85
N PHE A 43 -10.00 3.29 14.43
CA PHE A 43 -10.65 2.41 13.46
C PHE A 43 -11.08 3.19 12.21
N SER A 44 -10.53 4.38 12.02
CA SER A 44 -10.87 5.26 10.89
C SER A 44 -10.63 4.59 9.53
N ASP A 45 -9.59 3.77 9.40
CA ASP A 45 -9.35 2.96 8.22
C ASP A 45 -9.55 1.45 8.51
N PRO A 46 -10.64 0.83 8.01
CA PRO A 46 -10.92 -0.58 8.22
C PRO A 46 -9.96 -1.51 7.46
N LYS A 47 -9.13 -0.98 6.55
CA LYS A 47 -8.12 -1.76 5.79
C LYS A 47 -6.78 -1.85 6.51
N MET A 48 -6.60 -1.12 7.62
CA MET A 48 -5.38 -1.21 8.42
C MET A 48 -5.20 -2.61 9.00
N GLY A 49 -4.01 -3.18 8.84
CA GLY A 49 -3.64 -4.50 9.35
C GLY A 49 -3.78 -5.66 8.36
N PHE A 50 -4.34 -5.42 7.16
CA PHE A 50 -4.41 -6.44 6.09
C PHE A 50 -3.15 -6.52 5.21
N SER A 51 -2.11 -5.76 5.52
CA SER A 51 -0.81 -5.86 4.82
C SER A 51 -0.13 -7.20 5.14
N THR A 52 0.35 -7.90 4.12
CA THR A 52 1.05 -9.18 4.23
C THR A 52 2.52 -9.02 4.65
N ARG A 53 2.77 -8.35 5.78
CA ARG A 53 4.12 -8.09 6.32
C ARG A 53 4.87 -9.39 6.58
N GLY A 54 6.20 -9.33 6.46
CA GLY A 54 7.08 -10.49 6.60
C GLY A 54 7.24 -11.34 5.34
N THR A 55 6.59 -10.97 4.23
CA THR A 55 6.80 -11.60 2.92
C THR A 55 7.83 -10.83 2.09
N THR A 56 8.54 -11.52 1.19
CA THR A 56 9.52 -10.88 0.29
C THR A 56 8.89 -9.81 -0.60
N ILE A 57 7.65 -10.04 -1.05
CA ILE A 57 6.89 -9.07 -1.82
C ILE A 57 6.49 -7.85 -0.99
N SER A 58 6.04 -8.05 0.25
CA SER A 58 5.73 -6.94 1.15
C SER A 58 6.97 -6.12 1.47
N ASN A 59 8.11 -6.76 1.75
CA ASN A 59 9.35 -6.04 2.05
C ASN A 59 9.81 -5.18 0.87
N ARG A 60 9.73 -5.72 -0.36
CA ARG A 60 10.01 -4.95 -1.59
C ARG A 60 9.03 -3.79 -1.77
N LEU A 61 7.74 -4.01 -1.51
CA LEU A 61 6.72 -2.98 -1.62
C LEU A 61 6.91 -1.88 -0.56
N THR A 62 7.24 -2.25 0.67
CA THR A 62 7.56 -1.33 1.76
C THR A 62 8.80 -0.50 1.43
N ALA A 63 9.88 -1.14 0.98
CA ALA A 63 11.10 -0.44 0.56
C ALA A 63 10.82 0.54 -0.60
N TRP A 64 10.00 0.14 -1.57
CA TRP A 64 9.57 1.02 -2.65
C TRP A 64 8.73 2.20 -2.15
N LYS A 65 7.78 1.99 -1.22
CA LYS A 65 7.01 3.09 -0.61
C LYS A 65 7.91 4.07 0.14
N ASN A 66 8.88 3.56 0.89
CA ASN A 66 9.85 4.38 1.61
C ASN A 66 10.74 5.17 0.64
N LEU A 67 11.09 4.59 -0.52
CA LEU A 67 11.80 5.30 -1.58
C LEU A 67 10.92 6.40 -2.20
N ASP A 68 9.67 6.09 -2.55
CA ASP A 68 8.72 7.06 -3.11
C ASP A 68 8.54 8.25 -2.16
N GLU A 69 8.34 7.99 -0.86
CA GLU A 69 8.28 9.00 0.20
C GLU A 69 9.55 9.85 0.25
N SER A 70 10.72 9.20 0.13
CA SER A 70 12.01 9.88 0.16
C SER A 70 12.32 10.70 -1.10
N THR A 71 11.60 10.45 -2.21
CA THR A 71 11.73 11.22 -3.46
C THR A 71 10.74 12.38 -3.60
N LYS A 72 9.83 12.54 -2.64
CA LYS A 72 8.94 13.72 -2.57
C LYS A 72 9.77 15.01 -2.42
N PRO A 73 9.22 16.19 -2.75
CA PRO A 73 9.95 17.46 -2.61
C PRO A 73 10.55 17.71 -1.20
N SER A 74 9.84 17.26 -0.17
CA SER A 74 10.27 17.28 1.24
C SER A 74 11.32 16.22 1.59
N GLY A 75 11.48 15.20 0.75
CA GLY A 75 12.38 14.07 0.94
C GLY A 75 13.86 14.37 0.68
N GLN A 76 14.68 13.35 0.90
CA GLN A 76 16.14 13.43 0.78
C GLN A 76 16.63 13.28 -0.67
N PHE A 77 15.89 12.54 -1.51
CA PHE A 77 16.27 12.28 -2.89
C PHE A 77 15.53 13.21 -3.84
N ALA A 78 16.24 13.65 -4.89
CA ALA A 78 15.65 14.42 -5.96
C ALA A 78 15.44 13.51 -7.17
N ILE A 79 14.26 13.59 -7.77
CA ILE A 79 13.94 12.87 -9.02
C ILE A 79 14.67 13.54 -10.19
N ASN A 80 14.71 14.87 -10.21
CA ASN A 80 15.42 15.64 -11.22
C ASN A 80 16.68 16.27 -10.59
N PRO A 81 17.87 16.09 -11.19
CA PRO A 81 19.11 16.72 -10.71
C PRO A 81 19.01 18.24 -10.58
N LYS A 82 18.17 18.91 -11.40
CA LYS A 82 17.95 20.35 -11.32
C LYS A 82 17.24 20.77 -10.03
N ASP A 83 16.42 19.91 -9.45
CA ASP A 83 15.68 20.20 -8.22
C ASP A 83 16.64 20.34 -7.04
N ILE A 84 17.78 19.63 -7.06
CA ILE A 84 18.85 19.76 -6.07
C ILE A 84 19.41 21.20 -6.08
N LEU A 85 19.57 21.78 -7.27
CA LEU A 85 20.07 23.15 -7.42
C LEU A 85 19.06 24.17 -6.90
N ILE A 86 17.77 23.97 -7.20
CA ILE A 86 16.69 24.84 -6.72
C ILE A 86 16.60 24.75 -5.19
N LYS A 87 16.58 23.54 -4.62
CA LYS A 87 16.50 23.32 -3.17
C LYS A 87 17.69 23.98 -2.45
N ARG A 88 18.91 23.85 -3.01
CA ARG A 88 20.11 24.53 -2.52
C ARG A 88 19.97 26.06 -2.57
N ASN A 89 19.46 26.61 -3.66
CA ASN A 89 19.25 28.05 -3.78
C ASN A 89 18.16 28.55 -2.81
N VAL A 90 17.09 27.79 -2.59
CA VAL A 90 16.05 28.12 -1.61
C VAL A 90 16.64 28.14 -0.20
N PHE A 91 17.39 27.12 0.22
CA PHE A 91 18.03 27.10 1.54
C PHE A 91 19.02 28.26 1.74
N ILE A 92 19.82 28.60 0.73
CA ILE A 92 20.73 29.77 0.77
C ILE A 92 19.94 31.10 0.85
N ASN A 93 18.80 31.17 0.17
CA ASN A 93 17.94 32.35 0.18
C ASN A 93 17.12 32.45 1.49
N GLU A 94 16.76 31.34 2.13
CA GLU A 94 16.08 31.30 3.43
C GLU A 94 16.99 31.75 4.57
N GLU A 95 18.28 31.39 4.52
CA GLU A 95 19.27 31.85 5.49
C GLU A 95 19.60 33.34 5.32
N SER A 96 19.42 33.91 4.13
CA SER A 96 19.61 35.34 3.85
C SER A 96 18.34 36.20 3.98
N ASN A 97 17.14 35.62 3.89
CA ASN A 97 15.85 36.34 3.98
C ASN A 97 15.05 36.03 5.25
N ASN A 98 15.70 36.10 6.42
CA ASN A 98 14.99 36.37 7.69
C ASN A 98 14.50 37.84 7.79
N ARG A 99 14.11 38.44 6.67
CA ARG A 99 13.29 39.65 6.58
C ARG A 99 12.34 39.51 5.40
N SER A 100 11.06 39.71 5.72
CA SER A 100 9.87 39.85 4.88
C SER A 100 9.27 38.58 4.26
N ASP A 101 8.15 38.18 4.85
CA ASP A 101 7.03 37.48 4.22
C ASP A 101 6.59 38.19 2.92
N ASN A 102 6.32 37.42 1.87
CA ASN A 102 4.95 37.12 1.42
C ASN A 102 4.93 36.48 0.02
N SER A 103 4.08 35.46 -0.10
CA SER A 103 3.22 35.14 -1.24
C SER A 103 3.87 34.96 -2.62
N TYR A 104 3.99 33.71 -3.09
CA TYR A 104 3.68 33.35 -4.49
C TYR A 104 3.20 31.89 -4.58
N GLU A 105 1.89 31.74 -4.60
CA GLU A 105 1.22 30.52 -5.01
C GLU A 105 0.77 30.64 -6.47
N ASN A 106 0.92 29.52 -7.18
CA ASN A 106 0.11 29.06 -8.30
C ASN A 106 0.46 29.56 -9.72
N ASN A 107 0.67 28.59 -10.62
CA ASN A 107 0.22 28.55 -12.03
C ASN A 107 0.90 27.39 -12.79
N ASN A 108 0.70 26.11 -12.42
CA ASN A 108 1.06 25.02 -13.34
C ASN A 108 0.27 23.71 -13.19
N TRP A 109 -1.04 23.77 -12.94
CA TRP A 109 -1.89 22.58 -12.87
C TRP A 109 -2.77 22.34 -14.12
N ARG A 110 -2.65 23.20 -15.15
CA ARG A 110 -3.44 23.08 -16.39
C ARG A 110 -2.76 22.26 -17.50
N ALA A 111 -1.47 21.98 -17.39
CA ALA A 111 -0.72 21.21 -18.41
C ALA A 111 -0.87 19.69 -18.26
N LEU A 112 -1.13 19.18 -17.05
CA LEU A 112 -1.29 17.75 -16.77
C LEU A 112 -2.69 17.19 -17.12
N GLN A 113 -3.71 18.05 -17.23
CA GLN A 113 -5.08 17.61 -17.50
C GLN A 113 -5.30 17.16 -18.96
N ASN A 114 -4.46 17.59 -19.90
CA ASN A 114 -4.67 17.32 -21.33
C ASN A 114 -4.03 16.00 -21.83
N MET A 115 -3.40 15.20 -20.96
CA MET A 115 -2.81 13.91 -21.31
C MET A 115 -3.69 12.69 -20.99
N LEU A 116 -4.85 12.89 -20.31
CA LEU A 116 -5.68 11.81 -19.77
C LEU A 116 -6.99 11.57 -20.55
N HIS A 117 -6.94 11.58 -21.88
CA HIS A 117 -8.08 11.13 -22.69
C HIS A 117 -7.73 9.91 -23.55
N PRO A 118 -8.33 8.72 -23.32
CA PRO A 118 -8.19 7.59 -24.20
C PRO A 118 -9.10 7.72 -25.44
N LYS A 119 -8.57 7.33 -26.60
CA LYS A 119 -9.30 7.27 -27.89
C LYS A 119 -10.06 5.94 -28.02
N THR A 120 -11.26 6.04 -28.56
CA THR A 120 -12.26 4.99 -28.80
C THR A 120 -11.77 3.90 -29.77
N ALA A 121 -12.08 2.62 -29.48
CA ALA A 121 -12.02 1.52 -30.46
C ALA A 121 -13.10 0.45 -30.17
N GLU A 122 -13.42 -0.32 -31.21
CA GLU A 122 -14.68 -1.03 -31.50
C GLU A 122 -14.93 -2.38 -30.78
N ASN A 123 -16.19 -2.82 -30.86
CA ASN A 123 -16.82 -3.97 -30.18
C ASN A 123 -16.37 -5.36 -30.67
N ILE A 124 -16.13 -6.29 -29.74
CA ILE A 124 -16.35 -7.74 -29.93
C ILE A 124 -16.96 -8.32 -28.64
N ASN A 125 -18.07 -9.05 -28.78
CA ASN A 125 -18.83 -9.70 -27.69
C ASN A 125 -18.24 -11.07 -27.34
N ILE A 126 -17.82 -11.29 -26.09
CA ILE A 126 -17.60 -12.63 -25.53
C ILE A 126 -18.11 -12.66 -24.08
N LYS A 127 -18.93 -13.66 -23.73
CA LYS A 127 -19.51 -13.83 -22.39
C LYS A 127 -18.57 -14.62 -21.47
N PRO A 128 -18.39 -14.25 -20.18
CA PRO A 128 -17.58 -15.03 -19.25
C PRO A 128 -18.35 -16.25 -18.70
N VAL A 129 -17.60 -17.32 -18.49
CA VAL A 129 -18.03 -18.61 -17.93
C VAL A 129 -18.03 -18.54 -16.40
N GLU A 130 -19.10 -19.06 -15.81
CA GLU A 130 -19.37 -19.12 -14.36
C GLU A 130 -18.67 -20.36 -13.77
N THR A 131 -17.92 -20.18 -12.67
CA THR A 131 -17.34 -21.29 -11.89
C THR A 131 -17.82 -21.20 -10.45
N ASP A 132 -18.51 -22.23 -10.01
CA ASP A 132 -19.21 -22.32 -8.74
C ASP A 132 -18.23 -22.49 -7.57
N GLY A 133 -18.40 -21.64 -6.55
CA GLY A 133 -17.55 -21.60 -5.36
C GLY A 133 -17.85 -22.69 -4.35
N PHE A 134 -16.82 -23.46 -3.99
CA PHE A 134 -16.76 -24.26 -2.77
C PHE A 134 -15.30 -24.43 -2.33
N LEU A 135 -14.77 -23.44 -1.58
CA LEU A 135 -13.53 -23.38 -0.73
C LEU A 135 -12.43 -24.44 -0.97
N CYS A 136 -11.13 -24.16 -1.20
CA CYS A 136 -10.24 -23.03 -0.88
C CYS A 136 -9.32 -22.69 -2.07
N GLY A 137 -9.78 -21.80 -2.95
CA GLY A 137 -8.94 -21.16 -3.96
C GLY A 137 -8.32 -19.86 -3.43
N TYR A 138 -7.31 -19.34 -4.13
CA TYR A 138 -7.00 -17.91 -4.05
C TYR A 138 -8.29 -17.15 -4.41
N PRO A 139 -8.65 -16.06 -3.73
CA PRO A 139 -9.82 -15.28 -4.12
C PRO A 139 -9.65 -14.80 -5.56
N ASP A 140 -10.53 -15.28 -6.45
CA ASP A 140 -10.49 -14.91 -7.87
C ASP A 140 -11.05 -13.49 -8.10
N SER A 141 -11.74 -12.91 -7.11
CA SER A 141 -12.20 -11.53 -7.14
C SER A 141 -11.17 -10.58 -6.55
N SER A 142 -11.00 -9.42 -7.19
CA SER A 142 -10.19 -8.32 -6.63
C SER A 142 -10.84 -7.61 -5.45
N GLU A 143 -12.15 -7.83 -5.23
CA GLU A 143 -12.91 -7.20 -4.16
C GLU A 143 -12.89 -8.05 -2.89
N PHE A 144 -12.72 -7.40 -1.73
CA PHE A 144 -12.73 -8.02 -0.42
C PHE A 144 -14.10 -7.86 0.23
N GLN A 145 -14.81 -8.98 0.41
CA GLN A 145 -16.13 -8.99 1.04
C GLN A 145 -16.03 -8.63 2.53
N LEU A 146 -16.83 -7.66 2.97
CA LEU A 146 -16.90 -7.23 4.38
C LEU A 146 -18.24 -7.55 5.03
N PHE A 147 -19.32 -7.47 4.25
CA PHE A 147 -20.67 -7.69 4.75
C PHE A 147 -21.25 -9.02 4.24
N ASP A 148 -22.43 -9.39 4.74
CA ASP A 148 -23.17 -10.50 4.17
C ASP A 148 -23.40 -10.28 2.66
N SER A 149 -23.39 -11.34 1.85
CA SER A 149 -23.55 -11.23 0.39
C SER A 149 -24.92 -10.66 -0.02
N SER A 150 -25.89 -10.69 0.90
CA SER A 150 -27.18 -10.03 0.75
C SER A 150 -27.16 -8.53 1.06
N HIS A 151 -26.10 -7.99 1.64
CA HIS A 151 -26.02 -6.58 2.01
C HIS A 151 -25.98 -5.69 0.75
N PRO A 152 -26.73 -4.58 0.67
CA PRO A 152 -26.81 -3.75 -0.54
C PRO A 152 -25.45 -3.23 -1.04
N PHE A 153 -24.51 -2.92 -0.13
CA PHE A 153 -23.16 -2.51 -0.53
C PHE A 153 -22.39 -3.65 -1.22
N GLU A 154 -22.52 -4.86 -0.69
CA GLU A 154 -21.86 -6.06 -1.23
C GLU A 154 -22.50 -6.50 -2.55
N GLN A 155 -23.83 -6.41 -2.64
CA GLN A 155 -24.55 -6.62 -3.88
C GLN A 155 -24.14 -5.60 -4.95
N TYR A 156 -23.91 -4.35 -4.55
CA TYR A 156 -23.41 -3.35 -5.49
C TYR A 156 -22.03 -3.74 -6.00
N ASP A 157 -21.05 -3.98 -5.13
CA ASP A 157 -19.66 -4.23 -5.54
C ASP A 157 -19.50 -5.52 -6.36
N PHE A 158 -20.17 -6.61 -5.97
CA PHE A 158 -20.04 -7.90 -6.66
C PHE A 158 -21.01 -8.10 -7.84
N LYS A 159 -22.24 -7.57 -7.78
CA LYS A 159 -23.25 -7.83 -8.82
C LYS A 159 -23.47 -6.63 -9.73
N TYR A 160 -23.61 -5.43 -9.18
CA TYR A 160 -24.13 -4.28 -9.94
C TYR A 160 -23.07 -3.28 -10.41
N LYS A 161 -21.87 -3.26 -9.82
CA LYS A 161 -20.78 -2.32 -10.12
C LYS A 161 -20.52 -2.22 -11.62
N ASN A 162 -20.47 -3.37 -12.28
CA ASN A 162 -20.19 -3.49 -13.70
C ASN A 162 -21.39 -3.14 -14.61
N HIS A 163 -22.61 -3.03 -14.08
CA HIS A 163 -23.80 -2.67 -14.87
C HIS A 163 -23.86 -1.18 -15.20
N PHE A 164 -23.11 -0.34 -14.48
CA PHE A 164 -23.14 1.10 -14.66
C PHE A 164 -22.04 1.62 -15.59
N TRP A 165 -22.43 2.52 -16.49
CA TRP A 165 -21.55 3.05 -17.54
C TRP A 165 -20.35 3.84 -17.01
N PHE A 166 -20.47 4.46 -15.83
CA PHE A 166 -19.37 5.22 -15.21
C PHE A 166 -18.26 4.33 -14.65
N ARG A 167 -18.51 3.04 -14.43
CA ARG A 167 -17.48 2.03 -14.08
C ARG A 167 -16.93 1.30 -15.30
N ARG A 168 -17.45 1.58 -16.50
CA ARG A 168 -17.15 0.84 -17.73
C ARG A 168 -15.70 1.00 -18.21
N GLU A 169 -14.99 2.05 -17.80
CA GLU A 169 -13.55 2.19 -18.11
C GLU A 169 -12.72 1.08 -17.45
N GLU A 170 -13.08 0.66 -16.23
CA GLU A 170 -12.50 -0.52 -15.58
C GLU A 170 -12.83 -1.79 -16.41
N ARG A 171 -14.09 -1.98 -16.80
CA ARG A 171 -14.53 -3.12 -17.64
C ARG A 171 -13.87 -3.19 -19.01
N MET A 172 -13.79 -2.10 -19.76
CA MET A 172 -13.19 -2.10 -21.10
C MET A 172 -11.71 -2.44 -21.04
N ASN A 173 -10.99 -1.99 -20.00
CA ASN A 173 -9.60 -2.34 -19.82
C ASN A 173 -9.39 -3.82 -19.40
N LEU A 174 -10.37 -4.42 -18.73
CA LEU A 174 -10.31 -5.82 -18.26
C LEU A 174 -10.84 -6.83 -19.30
N GLU A 175 -11.93 -6.50 -20.00
CA GLU A 175 -12.66 -7.39 -20.92
C GLU A 175 -12.15 -7.30 -22.37
N VAL A 176 -11.61 -6.15 -22.83
CA VAL A 176 -11.08 -5.99 -24.20
C VAL A 176 -9.60 -6.41 -24.29
N GLY A 177 -9.01 -6.90 -23.21
CA GLY A 177 -7.58 -7.19 -23.19
C GLY A 177 -6.75 -5.93 -23.48
N VAL A 178 -7.28 -4.73 -23.15
CA VAL A 178 -6.42 -3.55 -22.96
C VAL A 178 -5.67 -3.81 -21.67
N ASN A 179 -4.71 -4.73 -21.76
CA ASN A 179 -3.75 -5.09 -20.74
C ASN A 179 -3.47 -3.81 -19.96
N PHE A 180 -3.94 -3.73 -18.72
CA PHE A 180 -3.22 -2.96 -17.74
C PHE A 180 -1.83 -3.59 -17.75
N LYS A 181 -0.96 -3.05 -18.61
CA LYS A 181 0.42 -3.50 -18.72
C LYS A 181 0.95 -3.22 -17.33
N LEU A 182 1.01 -4.25 -16.49
CA LEU A 182 1.52 -4.15 -15.14
C LEU A 182 2.91 -3.54 -15.28
N PRO A 183 3.10 -2.27 -14.90
CA PRO A 183 4.33 -1.59 -15.22
C PRO A 183 5.41 -2.24 -14.37
N LEU A 184 6.28 -3.02 -15.02
CA LEU A 184 7.44 -3.60 -14.34
C LEU A 184 8.38 -2.46 -13.99
N ARG A 185 8.68 -2.34 -12.70
CA ARG A 185 9.64 -1.39 -12.16
C ARG A 185 10.79 -2.16 -11.58
N PHE A 186 11.99 -1.84 -12.05
CA PHE A 186 13.23 -2.38 -11.53
C PHE A 186 13.94 -1.26 -10.79
N VAL A 187 14.33 -1.54 -9.55
CA VAL A 187 14.98 -0.60 -8.65
C VAL A 187 16.22 -1.27 -8.09
N TRP A 188 17.34 -0.55 -8.09
CA TRP A 188 18.63 -0.99 -7.55
C TRP A 188 19.18 0.06 -6.59
N GLY A 189 20.15 -0.32 -5.75
CA GLY A 189 20.79 0.57 -4.78
C GLY A 189 20.04 0.76 -3.47
N ILE A 190 18.97 0.00 -3.23
CA ILE A 190 18.22 -0.04 -1.97
C ILE A 190 18.02 -1.48 -1.49
N LEU A 191 18.03 -1.68 -0.18
CA LEU A 191 17.75 -2.98 0.43
C LEU A 191 16.23 -3.20 0.55
N PRO A 192 15.72 -4.40 0.20
CA PRO A 192 14.30 -4.72 0.34
C PRO A 192 14.00 -5.17 1.77
N THR A 193 14.17 -4.28 2.75
CA THR A 193 13.97 -4.54 4.18
C THR A 193 12.82 -3.71 4.74
N ASP A 194 11.96 -4.33 5.54
CA ASP A 194 10.99 -3.63 6.41
C ASP A 194 11.58 -3.62 7.82
N ASN A 195 12.05 -2.45 8.26
CA ASN A 195 12.65 -2.21 9.57
C ASN A 195 11.72 -1.38 10.49
N GLY A 196 10.43 -1.29 10.16
CA GLY A 196 9.41 -0.63 10.96
C GLY A 196 8.87 -1.50 12.10
N ASP A 197 8.05 -0.90 12.97
CA ASP A 197 7.33 -1.67 14.00
C ASP A 197 6.18 -2.45 13.36
N HIS A 198 6.30 -3.78 13.35
CA HIS A 198 5.27 -4.67 12.78
C HIS A 198 3.93 -4.61 13.53
N LEU A 199 3.91 -4.13 14.78
CA LEU A 199 2.70 -3.97 15.57
C LEU A 199 1.98 -2.64 15.27
N ASN A 200 2.62 -1.74 14.53
CA ASN A 200 2.02 -0.50 14.07
C ASN A 200 1.94 -0.48 12.52
N PRO A 201 0.73 -0.58 11.93
CA PRO A 201 0.58 -0.63 10.48
C PRO A 201 1.13 0.62 9.77
N GLU A 202 1.16 1.76 10.45
CA GLU A 202 1.69 3.03 9.92
C GLU A 202 3.23 3.09 9.93
N SER A 203 3.88 2.23 10.72
CA SER A 203 5.34 2.22 10.84
C SER A 203 5.97 1.37 9.74
N LEU A 204 6.30 1.99 8.61
CA LEU A 204 6.97 1.33 7.47
C LEU A 204 8.50 1.32 7.56
N GLY A 205 9.07 1.95 8.61
CA GLY A 205 10.51 2.01 8.81
C GLY A 205 11.22 3.10 8.00
N LYS A 206 12.49 2.90 7.68
CA LYS A 206 13.35 3.83 6.94
C LYS A 206 14.05 3.13 5.78
N LEU A 207 14.28 3.85 4.70
CA LEU A 207 15.01 3.35 3.54
C LEU A 207 16.48 3.10 3.89
N GLU A 208 16.98 1.92 3.52
CA GLU A 208 18.39 1.54 3.63
C GLU A 208 19.00 1.44 2.23
N LEU A 209 20.10 2.15 2.01
CA LEU A 209 20.86 2.09 0.76
C LEU A 209 21.77 0.86 0.78
N ASP A 210 21.95 0.25 -0.40
CA ASP A 210 22.88 -0.85 -0.58
C ASP A 210 24.32 -0.30 -0.68
N PRO A 211 25.23 -0.60 0.26
CA PRO A 211 26.60 -0.08 0.24
C PRO A 211 27.47 -0.71 -0.85
N GLU A 212 27.09 -1.88 -1.37
CA GLU A 212 27.85 -2.57 -2.42
C GLU A 212 27.47 -2.05 -3.82
N PHE A 213 26.37 -1.31 -3.93
CA PHE A 213 25.88 -0.82 -5.20
C PHE A 213 26.68 0.38 -5.72
N ASP A 214 27.42 0.18 -6.80
CA ASP A 214 28.13 1.23 -7.53
C ASP A 214 27.81 1.19 -9.03
N ILE A 215 27.11 2.23 -9.50
CA ILE A 215 26.73 2.40 -10.92
C ILE A 215 27.88 2.93 -11.79
N SER A 216 28.92 3.50 -11.17
CA SER A 216 30.05 4.12 -11.87
C SER A 216 31.03 3.08 -12.43
N GLN A 217 31.02 1.86 -11.90
CA GLN A 217 31.91 0.79 -12.35
C GLN A 217 31.64 0.42 -13.82
N PRO A 218 32.70 0.14 -14.61
CA PRO A 218 32.54 -0.22 -16.02
C PRO A 218 31.75 -1.52 -16.20
N GLU A 219 31.90 -2.46 -15.27
CA GLU A 219 31.14 -3.71 -15.25
C GLU A 219 29.63 -3.43 -15.08
N SER A 220 29.22 -2.61 -14.12
CA SER A 220 27.84 -2.18 -13.91
C SER A 220 27.24 -1.51 -15.15
N GLN A 221 27.98 -0.63 -15.83
CA GLN A 221 27.52 0.05 -17.04
C GLN A 221 27.29 -0.93 -18.19
N SER A 222 28.20 -1.89 -18.38
CA SER A 222 28.04 -2.95 -19.38
C SER A 222 26.82 -3.84 -19.09
N PHE A 223 26.61 -4.20 -17.82
CA PHE A 223 25.44 -4.97 -17.39
C PHE A 223 24.13 -4.23 -17.68
N VAL A 224 24.03 -2.95 -17.30
CA VAL A 224 22.81 -2.16 -17.53
C VAL A 224 22.51 -2.02 -19.02
N ASN A 225 23.53 -1.81 -19.86
CA ASN A 225 23.35 -1.75 -21.31
C ASN A 225 22.79 -3.08 -21.86
N ILE A 226 23.41 -4.21 -21.48
CA ILE A 226 22.94 -5.54 -21.89
C ILE A 226 21.52 -5.81 -21.38
N PHE A 227 21.21 -5.43 -20.14
CA PHE A 227 19.88 -5.60 -19.54
C PHE A 227 18.82 -4.83 -20.32
N ILE A 228 19.07 -3.55 -20.60
CA ILE A 228 18.15 -2.69 -21.37
C ILE A 228 17.94 -3.28 -22.76
N VAL A 229 19.03 -3.55 -23.50
CA VAL A 229 18.95 -4.09 -24.86
C VAL A 229 18.14 -5.39 -24.88
N ASN A 230 18.47 -6.37 -24.02
CA ASN A 230 17.78 -7.65 -24.01
C ASN A 230 16.29 -7.53 -23.64
N HIS A 231 15.95 -6.67 -22.67
CA HIS A 231 14.56 -6.52 -22.24
C HIS A 231 13.70 -5.82 -23.30
N PHE A 232 14.20 -4.74 -23.90
CA PHE A 232 13.48 -4.00 -24.93
C PHE A 232 13.40 -4.77 -26.27
N PHE A 233 14.46 -5.48 -26.68
CA PHE A 233 14.44 -6.27 -27.92
C PHE A 233 13.53 -7.50 -27.81
N ASN A 234 13.49 -8.18 -26.67
CA ASN A 234 12.61 -9.34 -26.49
C ASN A 234 11.11 -8.96 -26.43
N GLN A 235 10.77 -7.74 -25.98
CA GLN A 235 9.39 -7.25 -26.12
C GLN A 235 9.00 -6.99 -27.58
N LEU A 236 9.95 -6.57 -28.44
CA LEU A 236 9.71 -6.37 -29.87
C LEU A 236 9.60 -7.69 -30.63
N SER A 237 10.44 -8.70 -30.35
CA SER A 237 10.38 -10.00 -31.02
C SER A 237 9.10 -10.79 -30.70
N GLY A 238 8.56 -10.65 -29.49
CA GLY A 238 7.26 -11.21 -29.11
C GLY A 238 6.08 -10.63 -29.91
N LEU A 239 6.17 -9.35 -30.31
CA LEU A 239 5.17 -8.71 -31.18
C LEU A 239 5.29 -9.18 -32.65
N PHE A 240 6.50 -9.46 -33.14
CA PHE A 240 6.69 -9.97 -34.50
C PHE A 240 6.21 -11.43 -34.65
N SER A 241 6.29 -12.25 -33.60
CA SER A 241 5.79 -13.63 -33.65
C SER A 241 4.26 -13.74 -33.66
N GLN A 242 3.53 -12.70 -33.24
CA GLN A 242 2.06 -12.64 -33.29
C GLN A 242 1.50 -12.05 -34.59
N ILE A 243 2.35 -11.47 -35.46
CA ILE A 243 1.94 -10.87 -36.75
C ILE A 243 2.11 -11.87 -37.92
N VAL A 244 2.70 -13.05 -37.68
CA VAL A 244 3.02 -14.06 -38.72
C VAL A 244 2.18 -15.36 -38.56
N LEU A 245 1.10 -15.34 -37.80
CA LEU A 245 0.06 -16.38 -37.80
C LEU A 245 -1.31 -15.74 -38.06
#